data_AF-A0A482ULR2-F1
#
_entry.id   AF-A0A482ULR2-F1
#
_cell.length_a   1.000
_cell.length_b   1.000
_cell.length_c   1.000
_cell.angle_alpha   90.00
_cell.angle_beta   90.00
_cell.angle_gamma   90.00
#
_symmetry.space_group_name_H-M   'P 1'
#
loop_
_entity.id
_entity.type
_entity.pdbx_description
1 polymer ?
#
loop_
_entity_poly.entity_id
_entity_poly.type
_entity_poly.pdbx_seq_one_letter_code
_entity_poly.pdbx_strand_id
1 'polypeptide(L)'
;MEYDIDELPHLESLPKCPEDERYTQSFNLDMDPPEDIQAFFHQYGFVVMRDVYSASDCEASRGAIWEILEKQNEGLDRADPSTWTKLKTKGTHTSCHHVH
;
A
#
# COMPACT_ATOMS: atom_id res chain seq x y z
N MET A 1 13.31 21.48 10.99
CA MET A 1 13.84 20.18 11.44
C MET A 1 14.02 19.39 10.16
N GLU A 2 15.17 19.58 9.52
CA GLU A 2 15.53 18.80 8.34
C GLU A 2 15.92 17.42 8.85
N TYR A 3 15.25 16.38 8.37
CA TYR A 3 15.62 15.01 8.65
C TYR A 3 16.66 14.62 7.61
N ASP A 4 17.90 14.40 8.06
CA ASP A 4 18.96 13.93 7.19
C ASP A 4 18.64 12.47 6.80
N ILE A 5 18.35 12.24 5.53
CA ILE A 5 17.95 10.91 5.03
C ILE A 5 19.09 9.90 5.23
N ASP A 6 20.33 10.38 5.33
CA ASP A 6 21.54 9.60 5.57
C ASP A 6 21.68 9.09 7.01
N GLU A 7 20.85 9.58 7.96
CA GLU A 7 20.81 9.09 9.35
C GLU A 7 19.70 8.05 9.60
N LEU A 8 18.96 7.64 8.57
CA LEU A 8 17.95 6.59 8.74
C LEU A 8 18.63 5.25 9.07
N PRO A 9 18.11 4.49 10.06
CA PRO A 9 18.68 3.20 10.43
C PRO A 9 18.68 2.27 9.23
N HIS A 10 19.87 1.79 8.85
CA HIS A 10 20.02 0.81 7.78
C HIS A 10 19.48 -0.54 8.28
N LEU A 11 18.26 -0.88 7.86
CA LEU A 11 17.61 -2.15 8.16
C LEU A 11 18.30 -3.28 7.40
N GLU A 12 19.05 -4.13 8.11
CA GLU A 12 19.80 -5.24 7.49
C GLU A 12 18.88 -6.28 6.81
N SER A 13 17.71 -6.56 7.41
CA SER A 13 16.64 -7.34 6.78
C SER A 13 15.35 -7.28 7.60
N LEU A 14 14.20 -7.36 6.94
CA LEU A 14 12.92 -7.48 7.62
C LEU A 14 12.61 -8.95 7.94
N PRO A 15 12.00 -9.23 9.11
CA PRO A 15 11.52 -10.56 9.44
C PRO A 15 10.42 -10.98 8.45
N LYS A 16 10.57 -12.17 7.88
CA LYS A 16 9.63 -12.69 6.87
C LYS A 16 8.38 -13.28 7.53
N CYS A 17 7.26 -13.21 6.83
CA CYS A 17 6.06 -13.94 7.20
C CYS A 17 6.31 -15.46 6.99
N PRO A 18 6.01 -16.30 7.99
CA PRO A 18 6.26 -17.73 7.89
C PRO A 18 5.35 -18.43 6.86
N GLU A 19 4.16 -17.90 6.59
CA GLU A 19 3.21 -18.45 5.63
C GLU A 19 3.50 -18.04 4.18
N ASP A 20 4.15 -16.89 3.96
CA ASP A 20 4.46 -16.38 2.63
C ASP A 20 5.70 -15.46 2.66
N GLU A 21 6.80 -15.95 2.07
CA GLU A 21 8.09 -15.26 2.04
C GLU A 21 8.07 -13.93 1.28
N ARG A 22 7.02 -13.65 0.49
CA ARG A 22 6.85 -12.37 -0.21
C ARG A 22 6.42 -11.25 0.72
N TYR A 23 5.97 -11.58 1.92
CA TYR A 23 5.50 -10.63 2.91
C TYR A 23 6.41 -10.60 4.15
N THR A 24 6.42 -9.46 4.81
CA THR A 24 7.04 -9.27 6.13
C THR A 24 6.10 -9.79 7.23
N GLN A 25 6.63 -10.01 8.42
CA GLN A 25 5.85 -10.34 9.61
C GLN A 25 4.69 -9.35 9.80
N SER A 26 3.50 -9.90 10.07
CA SER A 26 2.27 -9.14 10.32
C SER A 26 1.63 -9.59 11.63
N PHE A 27 0.76 -8.75 12.19
CA PHE A 27 0.13 -8.94 13.50
C PHE A 27 -1.39 -8.80 13.41
N ASN A 28 -2.12 -9.60 14.17
CA ASN A 28 -3.56 -9.48 14.35
C ASN A 28 -3.83 -8.79 15.69
N LEU A 29 -4.64 -7.72 15.66
CA LEU A 29 -4.91 -6.87 16.82
C LEU A 29 -5.48 -7.61 18.02
N ASP A 30 -6.26 -8.66 17.78
CA ASP A 30 -7.01 -9.36 18.82
C ASP A 30 -6.28 -10.62 19.33
N MET A 31 -5.44 -11.21 18.48
CA MET A 31 -4.79 -12.50 18.74
C MET A 31 -3.34 -12.39 19.20
N ASP A 32 -2.60 -11.38 18.71
CA ASP A 32 -1.17 -11.24 19.01
C ASP A 32 -0.96 -10.33 20.23
N PRO A 33 0.05 -10.62 21.09
CA PRO A 33 0.30 -9.81 22.29
C PRO A 33 0.69 -8.36 21.96
N PRO A 34 0.09 -7.35 22.63
CA PRO A 34 0.43 -5.94 22.42
C PRO A 34 1.91 -5.63 22.62
N GLU A 35 2.57 -6.31 23.54
CA GLU A 35 4.00 -6.18 23.82
C GLU A 35 4.87 -6.57 22.61
N ASP A 36 4.50 -7.61 21.86
CA ASP A 36 5.24 -8.07 20.69
C ASP A 36 5.09 -7.07 19.54
N ILE A 37 3.87 -6.53 19.37
CA ILE A 37 3.56 -5.48 18.39
C ILE A 37 4.38 -4.21 18.69
N GLN A 38 4.42 -3.79 19.97
CA GLN A 38 5.18 -2.62 20.39
C GLN A 38 6.69 -2.83 20.22
N ALA A 39 7.21 -3.99 20.61
CA ALA A 39 8.62 -4.31 20.43
C ALA A 39 9.02 -4.27 18.95
N PHE A 40 8.18 -4.83 18.07
CA PHE A 40 8.39 -4.77 16.63
C PHE A 40 8.38 -3.33 16.11
N PHE A 41 7.40 -2.52 16.53
CA PHE A 41 7.33 -1.11 16.16
C PHE A 41 8.57 -0.34 16.60
N HIS A 42 9.05 -0.56 17.83
CA HIS A 42 10.25 0.10 18.34
C HIS A 42 11.52 -0.31 17.60
N GLN A 43 11.60 -1.55 17.13
CA GLN A 43 12.75 -2.06 16.38
C GLN A 43 12.75 -1.58 14.92
N TYR A 44 11.61 -1.62 14.25
CA TYR A 44 11.52 -1.44 12.79
C TYR A 44 10.87 -0.11 12.36
N GLY A 45 10.21 0.60 13.28
CA GLY A 45 9.54 1.88 13.01
C GLY A 45 8.17 1.76 12.32
N PHE A 46 7.70 0.54 12.06
CA PHE A 46 6.38 0.27 11.47
C PHE A 46 5.84 -1.08 11.96
N VAL A 47 4.56 -1.33 11.71
CA VAL A 47 3.90 -2.63 11.94
C VAL A 47 2.93 -2.89 10.80
N VAL A 48 2.81 -4.14 10.37
CA VAL A 48 1.77 -4.58 9.43
C VAL A 48 0.65 -5.26 10.21
N MET A 49 -0.56 -4.72 10.14
CA MET A 49 -1.74 -5.32 10.78
C MET A 49 -2.53 -6.12 9.76
N ARG A 50 -2.79 -7.40 10.05
CA ARG A 50 -3.65 -8.27 9.24
C ARG A 50 -5.08 -8.24 9.76
N ASP A 51 -6.02 -8.54 8.86
CA ASP A 51 -7.45 -8.69 9.16
C ASP A 51 -8.10 -7.48 9.86
N VAL A 52 -7.56 -6.26 9.65
CA VAL A 52 -8.13 -5.01 10.20
C VAL A 52 -9.51 -4.71 9.62
N TYR A 53 -9.69 -5.07 8.34
CA TYR A 53 -10.95 -4.90 7.62
C TYR A 53 -11.42 -6.26 7.11
N SER A 54 -12.74 -6.46 7.14
CA SER A 54 -13.32 -7.64 6.52
C SER A 54 -13.17 -7.58 5.00
N ALA A 55 -13.25 -8.75 4.34
CA ALA A 55 -13.27 -8.81 2.88
C ALA A 55 -14.40 -7.95 2.28
N SER A 56 -15.56 -7.90 2.95
CA SER A 56 -16.71 -7.08 2.55
C SER A 56 -16.38 -5.58 2.61
N ASP A 57 -15.67 -5.12 3.64
CA ASP A 57 -15.29 -3.71 3.77
C ASP A 57 -14.27 -3.31 2.69
N CYS A 58 -13.33 -4.20 2.39
CA CYS A 58 -12.38 -4.03 1.29
C CYS A 58 -13.08 -3.96 -0.08
N GLU A 59 -14.07 -4.82 -0.32
CA GLU A 59 -14.88 -4.80 -1.55
C GLU A 59 -15.71 -3.53 -1.67
N ALA A 60 -16.37 -3.10 -0.59
CA ALA A 60 -17.13 -1.86 -0.55
C ALA A 60 -16.24 -0.64 -0.83
N SER A 61 -15.05 -0.59 -0.23
CA SER A 61 -14.07 0.49 -0.44
C SER A 61 -13.58 0.54 -1.89
N ARG A 62 -13.26 -0.62 -2.48
CA ARG A 62 -12.90 -0.73 -3.90
C ARG A 62 -14.05 -0.28 -4.81
N GLY A 63 -15.27 -0.68 -4.49
CA GLY A 63 -16.47 -0.27 -5.21
C GLY A 63 -16.64 1.26 -5.21
N ALA A 64 -16.54 1.88 -4.05
CA ALA A 64 -16.64 3.33 -3.89
C ALA A 64 -15.56 4.09 -4.68
N ILE A 65 -14.31 3.60 -4.68
CA ILE A 65 -13.24 4.19 -5.49
C ILE A 65 -13.60 4.13 -6.98
N TRP A 66 -14.06 2.98 -7.46
CA TRP A 66 -14.45 2.82 -8.85
C TRP A 66 -15.64 3.68 -9.25
N GLU A 67 -16.66 3.81 -8.41
CA GLU A 67 -17.80 4.70 -8.67
C GLU A 67 -17.35 6.15 -8.86
N ILE A 68 -16.40 6.62 -8.05
CA ILE A 68 -15.83 7.96 -8.20
C ILE A 68 -15.09 8.08 -9.53
N LEU A 69 -14.27 7.08 -9.88
CA LEU A 69 -13.48 7.08 -11.10
C LEU A 69 -14.36 7.02 -12.36
N GLU A 70 -15.33 6.11 -12.42
CA GLU A 70 -16.25 5.94 -13.56
C GLU A 70 -17.12 7.19 -13.74
N LYS A 71 -17.56 7.82 -12.64
CA LYS A 71 -18.30 9.09 -12.70
C LYS A 71 -17.47 10.26 -13.25
N GLN A 72 -16.17 10.28 -12.97
CA GLN A 72 -15.28 11.37 -13.39
C GLN A 72 -14.70 11.18 -14.82
N ASN A 73 -14.70 9.94 -15.31
CA ASN A 73 -14.07 9.53 -16.57
C ASN A 73 -15.09 8.81 -17.44
N GLU A 74 -15.74 9.56 -18.33
CA GLU A 74 -16.74 8.99 -19.25
C GLU A 74 -16.15 7.86 -20.10
N GLY A 75 -16.85 6.71 -20.10
CA GLY A 75 -16.45 5.52 -20.84
C GLY A 75 -15.30 4.72 -20.21
N LEU A 76 -14.86 5.04 -19.00
CA LEU A 76 -14.06 4.15 -18.16
C LEU A 76 -14.94 3.00 -17.65
N ASP A 77 -14.44 1.78 -17.75
CA ASP A 77 -15.07 0.58 -17.21
C ASP A 77 -14.03 -0.24 -16.45
N ARG A 78 -14.29 -0.49 -15.16
CA ARG A 78 -13.40 -1.31 -14.33
C ARG A 78 -13.22 -2.74 -14.82
N ALA A 79 -14.21 -3.28 -15.54
CA ALA A 79 -14.18 -4.64 -16.07
C ALA A 79 -13.39 -4.75 -17.38
N ASP A 80 -13.12 -3.63 -18.06
CA ASP A 80 -12.37 -3.57 -19.31
C ASP A 80 -11.06 -2.78 -19.16
N PRO A 81 -9.92 -3.46 -18.95
CA PRO A 81 -8.61 -2.83 -18.85
C PRO A 81 -8.22 -1.95 -20.03
N SER A 82 -8.78 -2.17 -21.23
CA SER A 82 -8.49 -1.34 -22.41
C SER A 82 -8.99 0.10 -22.25
N THR A 83 -10.03 0.29 -21.43
CA THR A 83 -10.62 1.61 -21.15
C THR A 83 -9.84 2.40 -20.09
N TRP A 84 -8.87 1.79 -19.40
CA TRP A 84 -8.13 2.44 -18.30
C TRP A 84 -7.25 3.61 -18.78
N THR A 85 -6.96 3.68 -20.08
CA THR A 85 -6.33 4.85 -20.72
C THR A 85 -7.16 6.13 -20.61
N LYS A 86 -8.46 6.02 -20.31
CA LYS A 86 -9.38 7.15 -20.09
C LYS A 86 -9.31 7.74 -18.69
N LEU A 87 -8.54 7.13 -17.77
CA LEU A 87 -8.25 7.70 -16.46
C LEU A 87 -7.56 9.06 -16.65
N LYS A 88 -8.22 10.14 -16.23
CA LYS A 88 -7.63 11.48 -16.23
C LYS A 88 -6.50 11.54 -15.21
N THR A 89 -5.27 11.30 -15.63
CA THR A 89 -4.08 11.57 -14.84
C THR A 89 -3.90 13.09 -14.69
N LYS A 90 -4.06 13.62 -13.48
CA LYS A 90 -3.62 14.99 -13.13
C LYS A 90 -2.10 15.06 -12.84
N GLY A 91 -1.31 14.26 -13.57
CA GLY A 91 0.14 14.17 -13.39
C GLY A 91 0.84 14.31 -14.73
N THR A 92 1.19 15.53 -15.12
CA THR A 92 2.27 15.78 -16.08
C THR A 92 3.59 15.32 -15.47
N HIS A 93 3.91 14.03 -15.62
CA HIS A 93 5.29 13.60 -15.59
C HIS A 93 5.85 13.83 -16.99
N THR A 94 6.58 14.93 -17.15
CA THR A 94 7.51 15.13 -18.26
C THR A 94 8.45 13.92 -18.30
N SER A 95 8.24 13.06 -19.30
CA SER A 95 9.16 11.99 -19.65
C SER A 95 10.52 12.62 -19.95
N CYS A 96 11.54 12.32 -19.14
CA CYS A 96 12.91 12.62 -19.50
C CYS A 96 13.24 11.80 -20.75
N HIS A 97 13.49 12.52 -21.84
CA HIS A 97 13.93 11.97 -23.12
C HIS A 97 15.16 11.09 -22.93
N HIS A 98 15.10 9.91 -23.55
CA HIS A 98 16.24 9.16 -24.06
C HIS A 98 17.27 10.12 -24.66
N VAL A 99 18.47 10.16 -24.08
CA VAL A 99 19.65 10.67 -24.77
C VAL A 99 20.50 9.44 -25.10
N HIS A 100 20.62 9.18 -26.40
CA HIS A 100 21.53 8.19 -26.99
C HIS A 100 22.98 8.60 -26.80
#